data_AF-A0A9E5AS37-F1
#
_entry.id   AF-A0A9E5AS37-F1
#
_cell.length_a   1.000
_cell.length_b   1.000
_cell.length_c   1.000
_cell.angle_alpha   90.00
_cell.angle_beta   90.00
_cell.angle_gamma   90.00
#
_symmetry.space_group_name_H-M   'P 1'
#
loop_
_entity.id
_entity.type
_entity.pdbx_description
1 polymer ?
#
loop_
_entity_poly.entity_id
_entity_poly.type
_entity_poly.pdbx_seq_one_letter_code
_entity_poly.pdbx_strand_id
1 'polypeptide(L)'
;MKNFSLKFLDIMVGMVLGLGFQWWPVLQHPWQYLAFIFVYIDIVDFWMDYGPSLKKFPPKREIDVILDVAIMFALFLYIYSTQLDIKYLFGAFTVTRIFDFFWMLSSKYEYRPAGLDGKYLDTWLVFDVVEGVIGGCLILASMFTTVSPLTLLLTFIGFRIVVRVLASRQYKKIHFV
;
A
#
# COMPACT_ATOMS: atom_id res chain seq x y z
N MET A 1 -17.38 15.27 -9.03
CA MET A 1 -16.09 14.55 -8.89
C MET A 1 -15.83 14.04 -7.47
N LYS A 2 -15.87 14.87 -6.43
CA LYS A 2 -15.58 14.46 -5.03
C LYS A 2 -16.37 13.23 -4.53
N ASN A 3 -17.70 13.22 -4.67
CA ASN A 3 -18.54 12.08 -4.26
C ASN A 3 -18.40 10.85 -5.17
N PHE A 4 -17.90 11.03 -6.40
CA PHE A 4 -17.69 9.94 -7.35
C PHE A 4 -16.41 9.18 -7.02
N SER A 5 -15.28 9.88 -6.81
CA SER A 5 -13.99 9.27 -6.49
C SER A 5 -14.03 8.46 -5.17
N LEU A 6 -14.67 8.98 -4.12
CA LEU A 6 -14.80 8.25 -2.84
C LEU A 6 -15.65 6.97 -2.97
N LYS A 7 -16.83 7.06 -3.57
CA LYS A 7 -17.69 5.88 -3.78
C LYS A 7 -17.03 4.86 -4.70
N PHE A 8 -16.34 5.34 -5.74
CA PHE A 8 -15.58 4.50 -6.64
C PHE A 8 -14.49 3.73 -5.87
N LEU A 9 -13.71 4.42 -5.04
CA LEU A 9 -12.68 3.80 -4.22
C LEU A 9 -13.23 2.72 -3.28
N ASP A 10 -14.28 3.03 -2.52
CA ASP A 10 -14.87 2.08 -1.57
C ASP A 10 -15.36 0.80 -2.28
N ILE A 11 -15.96 0.96 -3.47
CA ILE A 11 -16.38 -0.16 -4.32
C ILE A 11 -15.17 -0.94 -4.84
N MET A 12 -14.13 -0.25 -5.32
CA MET A 12 -12.91 -0.89 -5.84
C MET A 12 -12.17 -1.67 -4.77
N VAL A 13 -11.97 -1.10 -3.58
CA VAL A 13 -11.36 -1.79 -2.44
C VAL A 13 -12.20 -3.01 -2.06
N GLY A 14 -13.53 -2.86 -1.99
CA GLY A 14 -14.43 -4.00 -1.75
C GLY A 14 -14.28 -5.11 -2.79
N MET A 15 -14.14 -4.76 -4.07
CA MET A 15 -13.89 -5.73 -5.14
C MET A 15 -12.51 -6.37 -5.05
N VAL A 16 -11.45 -5.61 -4.76
CA VAL A 16 -10.09 -6.14 -4.57
C VAL A 16 -10.08 -7.18 -3.45
N LEU A 17 -10.69 -6.86 -2.31
CA LEU A 17 -10.78 -7.76 -1.17
C LEU A 17 -11.67 -8.99 -1.44
N GLY A 18 -12.82 -8.78 -2.09
CA GLY A 18 -13.75 -9.85 -2.46
C GLY A 18 -13.16 -10.83 -3.47
N LEU A 19 -12.50 -10.33 -4.52
CA LEU A 19 -11.77 -11.15 -5.49
C LEU A 19 -10.58 -11.85 -4.85
N GLY A 20 -9.87 -11.17 -3.93
CA GLY A 20 -8.80 -11.78 -3.14
C GLY A 20 -9.24 -13.05 -2.42
N PHE A 21 -10.38 -13.00 -1.73
CA PHE A 21 -10.92 -14.18 -1.03
C PHE A 21 -11.22 -15.37 -1.96
N GLN A 22 -11.53 -15.14 -3.24
CA GLN A 22 -11.73 -16.22 -4.20
C GLN A 22 -10.45 -17.00 -4.49
N TRP A 23 -9.27 -16.41 -4.26
CA TRP A 23 -7.98 -17.08 -4.46
C TRP A 23 -7.45 -17.79 -3.23
N TRP A 24 -8.10 -17.64 -2.07
CA TRP A 24 -7.74 -18.38 -0.85
C TRP A 24 -7.60 -19.90 -1.05
N PRO A 25 -8.50 -20.58 -1.80
CA PRO A 25 -8.38 -22.03 -2.05
C PRO A 25 -7.22 -22.42 -2.97
N VAL A 26 -6.62 -21.45 -3.69
CA VAL A 26 -5.56 -21.68 -4.68
C VAL A 26 -4.17 -21.63 -4.04
N LEU A 27 -4.06 -21.15 -2.80
CA LEU A 27 -2.81 -21.08 -2.06
C LEU A 27 -2.27 -22.50 -1.78
N GLN A 28 -0.98 -22.72 -2.01
CA GLN A 28 -0.34 -24.04 -1.94
C GLN A 28 0.63 -24.16 -0.77
N HIS A 29 1.30 -23.07 -0.39
CA HIS A 29 2.34 -23.08 0.64
C HIS A 29 1.89 -22.38 1.92
N PRO A 30 2.32 -22.85 3.12
CA PRO A 30 1.97 -22.22 4.40
C PRO A 30 2.27 -20.71 4.47
N TRP A 31 3.39 -20.28 3.87
CA TRP A 31 3.78 -18.86 3.85
C TRP A 31 2.83 -18.01 3.00
N GLN A 32 2.17 -18.58 1.99
CA GLN A 32 1.23 -17.85 1.13
C GLN A 32 -0.04 -17.48 1.90
N TYR A 33 -0.53 -18.33 2.80
CA TYR A 33 -1.66 -17.99 3.68
C TYR A 33 -1.32 -16.84 4.63
N LEU A 34 -0.10 -16.85 5.19
CA LEU A 34 0.38 -15.75 6.03
C LEU A 34 0.52 -14.46 5.23
N ALA A 35 1.09 -14.54 4.02
CA ALA A 35 1.18 -13.41 3.10
C ALA A 35 -0.20 -12.87 2.74
N PHE A 36 -1.16 -13.74 2.44
CA PHE A 36 -2.53 -13.35 2.13
C PHE A 36 -3.18 -12.57 3.27
N ILE A 37 -3.17 -13.12 4.49
CA ILE A 37 -3.75 -12.44 5.66
C ILE A 37 -3.07 -11.08 5.88
N PHE A 38 -1.75 -11.04 5.78
CA PHE A 38 -0.99 -9.81 5.95
C PHE A 38 -1.37 -8.76 4.90
N VAL A 39 -1.33 -9.11 3.61
CA VAL A 39 -1.71 -8.21 2.51
C VAL A 39 -3.13 -7.72 2.66
N TYR A 40 -4.05 -8.59 3.09
CA TYR A 40 -5.44 -8.21 3.33
C TYR A 40 -5.53 -7.10 4.40
N ILE A 41 -4.83 -7.26 5.52
CA ILE A 41 -4.76 -6.25 6.59
C ILE A 41 -4.08 -4.97 6.06
N ASP A 42 -3.03 -5.11 5.27
CA ASP A 42 -2.25 -4.01 4.70
C ASP A 42 -3.09 -3.13 3.76
N ILE A 43 -3.92 -3.76 2.92
CA ILE A 43 -4.87 -3.05 2.05
C ILE A 43 -5.92 -2.28 2.87
N VAL A 44 -6.45 -2.90 3.94
CA VAL A 44 -7.41 -2.24 4.82
C VAL A 44 -6.77 -1.04 5.52
N ASP A 45 -5.54 -1.19 6.03
CA ASP A 45 -4.79 -0.11 6.66
C ASP A 45 -4.53 1.05 5.69
N PHE A 46 -4.14 0.73 4.45
CA PHE A 46 -4.01 1.71 3.38
C PHE A 46 -5.32 2.48 3.14
N TRP A 47 -6.46 1.78 3.03
CA TRP A 47 -7.76 2.41 2.82
C TRP A 47 -8.16 3.34 3.98
N MET A 48 -7.84 2.98 5.24
CA MET A 48 -8.11 3.81 6.41
C MET A 48 -7.39 5.17 6.39
N ASP A 49 -6.25 5.26 5.70
CA ASP A 49 -5.53 6.52 5.52
C ASP A 49 -5.89 7.23 4.22
N TYR A 50 -6.03 6.48 3.13
CA TYR A 50 -6.31 7.00 1.80
C TYR A 50 -7.71 7.61 1.70
N GLY A 51 -8.73 6.93 2.23
CA GLY A 51 -10.14 7.37 2.16
C GLY A 51 -10.38 8.76 2.78
N PRO A 52 -9.96 9.03 4.03
CA PRO A 52 -10.01 10.37 4.61
C PRO A 52 -9.16 11.40 3.85
N SER A 53 -8.03 10.98 3.29
CA SER A 53 -7.13 11.87 2.53
C SER A 53 -7.75 12.32 1.22
N LEU A 54 -8.43 11.44 0.47
CA LEU A 54 -9.23 11.81 -0.71
C LEU A 54 -10.37 12.79 -0.41
N LYS A 55 -10.95 12.76 0.80
CA LYS A 55 -11.95 13.76 1.22
C LYS A 55 -11.34 15.15 1.34
N LYS A 56 -10.07 15.23 1.74
CA LYS A 56 -9.31 16.48 1.90
C LYS A 56 -8.68 16.94 0.59
N PHE A 57 -8.18 16.00 -0.20
CA PHE A 57 -7.46 16.21 -1.45
C PHE A 57 -8.16 15.47 -2.60
N PRO A 58 -9.35 15.94 -3.04
CA PRO A 58 -10.02 15.31 -4.16
C PRO A 58 -9.21 15.46 -5.46
N PRO A 59 -9.30 14.53 -6.42
CA PRO A 59 -8.63 14.70 -7.71
C PRO A 59 -9.17 15.94 -8.42
N LYS A 60 -8.26 16.81 -8.91
CA LYS A 60 -8.59 17.99 -9.73
C LYS A 60 -8.17 17.82 -11.18
N ARG A 61 -7.16 16.99 -11.43
CA ARG A 61 -6.59 16.73 -12.74
C ARG A 61 -6.88 15.29 -13.13
N GLU A 62 -6.93 15.03 -14.44
CA GLU A 62 -7.11 13.68 -14.97
C GLU A 62 -6.00 12.72 -14.51
N ILE A 63 -4.77 13.24 -14.36
CA ILE A 63 -3.63 12.46 -13.86
C ILE A 63 -3.89 11.91 -12.44
N ASP A 64 -4.59 12.65 -11.58
CA ASP A 64 -4.91 12.19 -10.22
C ASP A 64 -5.91 11.02 -10.25
N VAL A 65 -6.85 11.06 -11.20
CA VAL A 65 -7.81 9.96 -11.43
C VAL A 65 -7.11 8.74 -12.00
N ILE A 66 -6.16 8.93 -12.93
CA ILE A 66 -5.33 7.85 -13.46
C ILE A 66 -4.50 7.20 -12.35
N LEU A 67 -3.95 8.00 -11.44
CA LEU A 67 -3.22 7.52 -10.26
C LEU A 67 -4.13 6.74 -9.31
N ASP A 68 -5.34 7.23 -9.01
CA ASP A 68 -6.33 6.49 -8.20
C ASP A 68 -6.59 5.09 -8.80
N VAL A 69 -6.79 5.00 -10.12
CA VAL A 69 -7.01 3.72 -10.83
C VAL A 69 -5.76 2.84 -10.80
N ALA A 70 -4.58 3.42 -11.01
CA ALA A 70 -3.31 2.70 -10.99
C ALA A 70 -3.03 2.10 -9.60
N ILE A 71 -3.34 2.84 -8.52
CA ILE A 71 -3.24 2.36 -7.14
C ILE A 71 -4.20 1.18 -6.94
N MET A 72 -5.47 1.30 -7.35
CA MET A 72 -6.43 0.19 -7.21
C MET A 72 -5.96 -1.07 -7.96
N PHE A 73 -5.42 -0.91 -9.17
CA PHE A 73 -4.85 -2.03 -9.93
C PHE A 73 -3.60 -2.61 -9.26
N ALA A 74 -2.75 -1.78 -8.65
CA ALA A 74 -1.59 -2.25 -7.90
C ALA A 74 -2.00 -3.02 -6.63
N LEU A 75 -3.03 -2.56 -5.90
CA LEU A 75 -3.58 -3.30 -4.76
C LEU A 75 -4.16 -4.66 -5.19
N PHE A 76 -4.84 -4.71 -6.34
CA PHE A 76 -5.29 -5.98 -6.95
C PHE A 76 -4.11 -6.92 -7.23
N LEU A 77 -3.06 -6.41 -7.88
CA LEU A 77 -1.85 -7.19 -8.14
C LEU A 77 -1.17 -7.65 -6.84
N TYR A 78 -1.22 -6.83 -5.80
CA TYR A 78 -0.61 -7.12 -4.51
C TYR A 78 -1.30 -8.31 -3.84
N ILE A 79 -2.63 -8.33 -3.74
CA ILE A 79 -3.32 -9.51 -3.22
C ILE A 79 -3.23 -10.71 -4.16
N TYR A 80 -3.26 -10.50 -5.48
CA TYR A 80 -3.10 -11.58 -6.48
C TYR A 80 -1.72 -12.23 -6.41
N SER A 81 -0.68 -11.48 -6.10
CA SER A 81 0.69 -12.01 -6.04
C SER A 81 0.94 -13.00 -4.89
N THR A 82 0.02 -13.11 -3.93
CA THR A 82 0.12 -14.03 -2.79
C THR A 82 0.07 -15.51 -3.19
N GLN A 83 -0.52 -15.84 -4.34
CA GLN A 83 -0.50 -17.19 -4.94
C GLN A 83 0.74 -17.44 -5.82
N LEU A 84 1.54 -16.41 -6.09
CA LEU A 84 2.75 -16.52 -6.89
C LEU A 84 3.99 -16.69 -6.00
N ASP A 85 5.17 -16.64 -6.62
CA ASP A 85 6.47 -16.55 -5.94
C ASP A 85 6.62 -15.22 -5.20
N ILE A 86 7.36 -15.20 -4.09
CA ILE A 86 7.45 -14.08 -3.16
C ILE A 86 8.03 -12.81 -3.79
N LYS A 87 8.86 -12.95 -4.83
CA LYS A 87 9.37 -11.80 -5.60
C LYS A 87 8.25 -10.97 -6.24
N TYR A 88 7.15 -11.61 -6.66
CA TYR A 88 6.01 -10.92 -7.24
C TYR A 88 5.23 -10.14 -6.18
N LEU A 89 5.18 -10.66 -4.94
CA LEU A 89 4.62 -9.97 -3.79
C LEU A 89 5.35 -8.65 -3.52
N PHE A 90 6.68 -8.71 -3.43
CA PHE A 90 7.50 -7.52 -3.23
C PHE A 90 7.46 -6.57 -4.44
N GLY A 91 7.36 -7.12 -5.65
CA GLY A 91 7.16 -6.33 -6.88
C GLY A 91 5.86 -5.52 -6.84
N ALA A 92 4.73 -6.18 -6.56
CA ALA A 92 3.43 -5.52 -6.51
C ALA A 92 3.35 -4.49 -5.37
N PHE A 93 3.94 -4.80 -4.20
CA PHE A 93 4.11 -3.83 -3.11
C PHE A 93 4.89 -2.59 -3.57
N THR A 94 6.05 -2.78 -4.20
CA THR A 94 6.90 -1.68 -4.69
C THR A 94 6.17 -0.81 -5.70
N VAL A 95 5.46 -1.42 -6.65
CA VAL A 95 4.63 -0.70 -7.63
C VAL A 95 3.55 0.14 -6.94
N THR A 96 2.94 -0.41 -5.88
CA THR A 96 1.93 0.31 -5.09
C THR A 96 2.53 1.57 -4.44
N ARG A 97 3.72 1.45 -3.83
CA ARG A 97 4.44 2.59 -3.23
C ARG A 97 4.82 3.65 -4.26
N ILE A 98 5.19 3.25 -5.47
CA ILE A 98 5.51 4.19 -6.56
C ILE A 98 4.28 5.03 -6.94
N PHE A 99 3.11 4.40 -7.12
CA PHE A 99 1.90 5.14 -7.47
C PHE A 99 1.40 6.02 -6.33
N ASP A 100 1.46 5.52 -5.10
CA ASP A 100 1.09 6.28 -3.89
C ASP A 100 1.99 7.52 -3.72
N PHE A 101 3.30 7.37 -3.94
CA PHE A 101 4.26 8.48 -3.93
C PHE A 101 3.87 9.57 -4.92
N PHE A 102 3.58 9.21 -6.17
CA PHE A 102 3.17 10.19 -7.19
C PHE A 102 1.84 10.85 -6.87
N TRP A 103 0.89 10.10 -6.31
CA TRP A 103 -0.39 10.64 -5.87
C TRP A 103 -0.23 11.66 -4.73
N MET A 104 0.57 11.34 -3.72
CA MET A 104 0.88 12.26 -2.63
C MET A 104 1.66 13.48 -3.09
N LEU A 105 2.59 13.30 -4.03
CA LEU A 105 3.37 14.40 -4.58
C LEU A 105 2.46 15.36 -5.36
N SER A 106 1.56 14.83 -6.19
CA SER A 106 0.55 15.61 -6.89
C SER A 106 -0.32 16.38 -5.89
N SER A 107 -0.83 15.70 -4.87
CA SER A 107 -1.66 16.29 -3.81
C SER A 107 -0.93 17.41 -3.07
N LYS A 108 0.36 17.24 -2.76
CA LYS A 108 1.17 18.24 -2.07
C LYS A 108 1.36 19.51 -2.91
N TYR A 109 1.68 19.37 -4.19
CA TYR A 109 1.89 20.52 -5.07
C TYR A 109 0.60 21.29 -5.37
N GLU A 110 -0.51 20.56 -5.52
CA GLU A 110 -1.81 21.12 -5.89
C GLU A 110 -2.51 21.80 -4.71
N TYR A 111 -2.46 21.20 -3.52
CA TYR A 111 -3.20 21.68 -2.35
C TYR A 111 -2.36 22.51 -1.37
N ARG A 112 -1.02 22.42 -1.45
CA ARG A 112 -0.09 23.07 -0.52
C ARG A 112 -0.53 22.97 0.95
N PRO A 113 -0.82 21.75 1.45
CA PRO A 113 -1.38 21.59 2.77
C PRO A 113 -0.43 22.08 3.86
N ALA A 114 -1.00 22.67 4.91
CA ALA A 114 -0.29 23.18 6.06
C ALA A 114 -0.66 22.42 7.34
N GLY A 115 0.14 22.58 8.40
CA GLY A 115 -0.13 21.97 9.70
C GLY A 115 -0.03 20.44 9.67
N LEU A 116 -1.02 19.75 10.24
CA LEU A 116 -1.03 18.29 10.36
C LEU A 116 -1.14 17.58 9.00
N ASP A 117 -1.88 18.17 8.07
CA ASP A 117 -2.11 17.61 6.74
C ASP A 117 -0.83 17.66 5.88
N GLY A 118 -0.04 18.75 6.01
CA GLY A 118 1.28 18.83 5.39
C GLY A 118 2.25 17.80 5.96
N LYS A 119 2.29 17.66 7.29
CA LYS A 119 3.11 16.64 7.95
C LYS A 119 2.73 15.22 7.54
N TYR A 120 1.45 14.92 7.37
CA TYR A 120 0.98 13.62 6.87
C TYR A 120 1.57 13.32 5.49
N LEU A 121 1.41 14.22 4.52
CA LEU A 121 1.94 14.01 3.17
C LEU A 121 3.47 13.91 3.16
N ASP A 122 4.17 14.77 3.92
CA ASP A 122 5.62 14.74 4.00
C ASP A 122 6.15 13.43 4.59
N THR A 123 5.48 12.94 5.63
CA THR A 123 5.82 11.67 6.28
C THR A 123 5.70 10.51 5.30
N TRP A 124 4.53 10.38 4.66
CA TRP A 124 4.26 9.25 3.78
C TRP A 124 5.04 9.33 2.46
N LEU A 125 5.34 10.52 1.93
CA LEU A 125 6.27 10.66 0.80
C LEU A 125 7.65 10.08 1.10
N VAL A 126 8.18 10.33 2.31
CA VAL A 126 9.48 9.76 2.71
C VAL A 126 9.37 8.26 2.91
N PHE A 127 8.32 7.80 3.60
CA PHE A 127 8.17 6.37 3.87
C PHE A 127 7.93 5.58 2.57
N ASP A 128 7.15 6.07 1.61
CA ASP A 128 6.98 5.37 0.33
C ASP A 128 8.29 5.14 -0.41
N VAL A 129 9.22 6.11 -0.35
CA VAL A 129 10.56 5.93 -0.92
C VAL A 129 11.32 4.87 -0.15
N VAL A 130 11.34 4.93 1.18
CA VAL A 130 12.02 3.95 2.03
C VAL A 130 11.45 2.54 1.81
N GLU A 131 10.13 2.42 1.73
CA GLU A 131 9.43 1.17 1.50
C GLU A 131 9.65 0.62 0.09
N GLY A 132 9.66 1.49 -0.92
CA GLY A 132 10.01 1.10 -2.28
C GLY A 132 11.44 0.59 -2.40
N VAL A 133 12.40 1.25 -1.75
CA VAL A 133 13.80 0.80 -1.69
C VAL A 133 13.92 -0.56 -1.01
N ILE A 134 13.25 -0.74 0.14
CA ILE A 134 13.31 -2.01 0.88
C ILE A 134 12.59 -3.12 0.13
N GLY A 135 11.47 -2.83 -0.54
CA GLY A 135 10.81 -3.75 -1.48
C GLY A 135 11.78 -4.18 -2.59
N GLY A 136 12.50 -3.25 -3.20
CA GLY A 136 13.56 -3.54 -4.16
C GLY A 136 14.67 -4.45 -3.59
N CYS A 137 15.15 -4.16 -2.38
CA CYS A 137 16.13 -5.00 -1.70
C CYS A 137 15.61 -6.42 -1.44
N LEU A 138 14.34 -6.58 -1.04
CA LEU A 138 13.71 -7.87 -0.80
C LEU A 138 13.49 -8.66 -2.10
N ILE A 139 13.19 -7.98 -3.22
CA ILE A 139 13.18 -8.60 -4.55
C ILE A 139 14.57 -9.16 -4.87
N LEU A 140 15.62 -8.38 -4.71
CA LEU A 140 16.99 -8.84 -4.95
C LEU A 140 17.36 -10.01 -4.03
N ALA A 141 17.01 -9.93 -2.74
CA ALA A 141 17.25 -11.00 -1.77
C ALA A 141 16.50 -12.30 -2.15
N SER A 142 15.29 -12.19 -2.70
CA SER A 142 14.51 -13.34 -3.16
C SER A 142 15.08 -14.05 -4.39
N MET A 143 15.99 -13.42 -5.14
CA MET A 143 16.67 -14.07 -6.26
C MET A 143 17.74 -15.07 -5.79
N PHE A 144 18.15 -15.01 -4.51
CA PHE A 144 19.09 -15.94 -3.93
C PHE A 144 18.33 -17.14 -3.33
N THR A 145 18.52 -18.32 -3.92
CA THR A 145 17.80 -19.56 -3.57
C THR A 145 18.05 -20.06 -2.13
N THR A 146 19.03 -19.49 -1.42
CA THR A 146 19.38 -19.83 -0.05
C THR A 146 18.44 -19.23 0.99
N VAL A 147 17.65 -18.21 0.64
CA VAL A 147 16.77 -17.52 1.59
C VAL A 147 15.35 -18.08 1.49
N SER A 148 14.83 -18.60 2.60
CA SER A 148 13.45 -19.09 2.65
C SER A 148 12.44 -17.95 2.42
N PRO A 149 11.40 -18.16 1.58
CA PRO A 149 10.31 -17.19 1.40
C PRO A 149 9.66 -16.76 2.71
N LEU A 150 9.52 -17.70 3.67
CA LEU A 150 8.96 -17.38 4.98
C LEU A 150 9.81 -16.36 5.73
N THR A 151 11.15 -16.46 5.66
CA THR A 151 12.06 -15.52 6.32
C THR A 151 11.91 -14.12 5.72
N LEU A 152 11.90 -14.02 4.39
CA LEU A 152 11.72 -12.75 3.69
C LEU A 152 10.35 -12.12 4.02
N LEU A 153 9.29 -12.93 4.07
CA LEU A 153 7.95 -12.47 4.45
C LEU A 153 7.93 -11.94 5.89
N LEU A 154 8.52 -12.65 6.85
CA LEU A 154 8.56 -12.20 8.24
C LEU A 154 9.38 -10.90 8.39
N THR A 155 10.49 -10.76 7.67
CA THR A 155 11.27 -9.51 7.62
C THR A 155 10.43 -8.38 7.05
N PHE A 156 9.70 -8.63 5.97
CA PHE A 156 8.80 -7.65 5.36
C PHE A 156 7.69 -7.20 6.30
N ILE A 157 7.01 -8.14 6.97
CA ILE A 157 5.96 -7.84 7.96
C ILE A 157 6.53 -7.01 9.12
N GLY A 158 7.67 -7.43 9.69
CA GLY A 158 8.31 -6.70 10.78
C GLY A 158 8.68 -5.28 10.38
N PHE A 159 9.21 -5.11 9.16
CA PHE A 159 9.52 -3.80 8.61
C PHE A 159 8.26 -2.92 8.42
N ARG A 160 7.18 -3.45 7.84
CA ARG A 160 5.91 -2.73 7.67
C ARG A 160 5.35 -2.21 9.00
N ILE A 161 5.40 -3.05 10.05
CA ILE A 161 4.99 -2.66 11.40
C ILE A 161 5.84 -1.49 11.92
N VAL A 162 7.17 -1.56 11.76
CA VAL A 162 8.08 -0.49 12.18
C VAL A 162 7.78 0.81 11.45
N VAL A 163 7.62 0.78 10.12
CA VAL A 163 7.26 1.96 9.32
C VAL A 163 5.94 2.54 9.80
N ARG A 164 4.91 1.71 9.99
CA ARG A 164 3.61 2.15 10.46
C ARG A 164 3.70 2.90 11.80
N VAL A 165 4.42 2.32 12.77
CA VAL A 165 4.61 2.93 14.10
C VAL A 165 5.36 4.26 13.99
N LEU A 166 6.40 4.33 13.16
CA LEU A 166 7.18 5.56 12.97
C LEU A 166 6.36 6.64 12.27
N ALA A 167 5.61 6.28 11.22
CA ALA A 167 4.74 7.18 10.48
C ALA A 167 3.65 7.77 11.39
N SER A 168 2.91 6.93 12.12
CA SER A 168 1.87 7.36 13.07
C SER A 168 2.40 8.32 14.13
N ARG A 169 3.65 8.15 14.59
CA ARG A 169 4.30 9.08 15.54
C ARG A 169 4.54 10.47 14.95
N GLN A 170 4.85 10.58 13.66
CA GLN A 170 5.21 11.85 13.02
C GLN A 170 3.99 12.75 12.75
N TYR A 171 2.89 12.20 12.22
CA TYR A 171 1.68 12.99 11.92
C TYR A 171 0.55 12.83 12.96
N LYS A 172 0.84 12.16 14.09
CA LYS A 172 -0.04 12.05 15.27
C LYS A 172 -1.41 11.43 15.00
N LYS A 173 -1.52 10.49 14.08
CA LYS A 173 -2.76 9.71 13.88
C LYS A 173 -2.64 8.41 14.68
N ILE A 174 -3.17 8.47 15.92
CA ILE A 174 -3.76 7.40 16.73
C ILE A 174 -2.81 6.23 17.08
N HIS A 175 -2.30 6.07 18.32
CA HIS A 175 -2.98 5.36 19.42
C HIS A 175 -2.37 5.64 20.83
N PHE A 176 -1.56 6.68 21.00
CA PHE A 176 -1.07 7.10 22.32
C PHE A 176 -1.79 8.38 22.75
N VAL A 177 -3.05 8.22 23.17
CA VAL A 177 -3.63 9.09 24.21
C VAL A 177 -3.22 8.49 25.54
#